data_AF-A0A7S2YKP3-F1
#
_entry.id   AF-A0A7S2YKP3-F1
#
_cell.length_a   1.000
_cell.length_b   1.000
_cell.length_c   1.000
_cell.angle_alpha   90.00
_cell.angle_beta   90.00
_cell.angle_gamma   90.00
#
_symmetry.space_group_name_H-M   'P 1'
#
loop_
_entity.id
_entity.type
_entity.pdbx_description
1 polymer ?
#
loop_
_entity_poly.entity_id
_entity_poly.type
_entity_poly.pdbx_seq_one_letter_code
_entity_poly.pdbx_strand_id
1 'polypeptide(L)'
;IGMIVFRNFDINVSDTGASMSEETLRKLFGEKDSVCVFTGEITKLHNNTARSFEHSINSYRGCSGAIIFLLDKDQPTEEIARHKGKAIGVHAGGKPPAARPPPANIGFFL
;
A
#
# COMPACT_ATOMS: atom_id res chain seq x y z
N ILE A 1 3.73 5.81 5.82
CA ILE A 1 2.25 5.67 5.61
C ILE A 1 1.84 4.22 5.83
N GLY A 2 0.58 3.99 6.20
CA GLY A 2 -0.01 2.66 6.37
C GLY A 2 -1.21 2.48 5.45
N MET A 3 -1.46 1.24 5.03
CA MET A 3 -2.65 0.84 4.26
C MET A 3 -3.35 -0.29 5.00
N ILE A 4 -4.64 -0.15 5.24
CA ILE A 4 -5.46 -1.16 5.92
C ILE A 4 -6.29 -1.94 4.91
N VAL A 5 -6.24 -3.27 4.98
CA VAL A 5 -6.99 -4.18 4.12
C VAL A 5 -7.61 -5.26 4.98
N PHE A 6 -8.90 -5.53 4.81
CA PHE A 6 -9.52 -6.75 5.35
C PHE A 6 -9.45 -7.82 4.26
N ARG A 7 -8.69 -8.89 4.52
CA ARG A 7 -8.50 -9.97 3.54
C ARG A 7 -9.52 -11.06 3.77
N ASN A 8 -10.50 -11.22 2.88
CA ASN A 8 -11.49 -12.31 2.93
C ASN A 8 -11.32 -13.35 1.82
N PHE A 9 -10.17 -13.34 1.13
CA PHE A 9 -9.84 -14.24 0.02
C PHE A 9 -8.44 -14.84 0.19
N ASP A 10 -8.21 -15.99 -0.44
CA ASP A 10 -6.91 -16.64 -0.47
C ASP A 10 -5.97 -15.94 -1.45
N ILE A 11 -4.71 -15.78 -1.07
CA ILE A 11 -3.65 -15.28 -1.95
C ILE A 11 -2.85 -16.48 -2.38
N ASN A 12 -2.84 -16.74 -3.68
CA ASN A 12 -2.06 -17.80 -4.26
C ASN A 12 -0.80 -17.23 -4.91
N VAL A 13 0.16 -18.10 -5.19
CA VAL A 13 1.40 -17.76 -5.92
C VAL A 13 1.12 -17.03 -7.25
N SER A 14 -0.01 -17.36 -7.90
CA SER A 14 -0.45 -16.70 -9.13
C SER A 14 -0.83 -15.23 -8.95
N ASP A 15 -1.26 -14.82 -7.76
CA ASP A 15 -1.69 -13.45 -7.48
C ASP A 15 -0.52 -12.51 -7.18
N THR A 16 0.64 -13.07 -6.83
CA THR A 16 1.84 -12.30 -6.47
C THR A 16 2.84 -12.21 -7.62
N GLY A 17 2.71 -13.06 -8.64
CA GLY A 17 3.65 -13.13 -9.76
C GLY A 17 5.03 -13.68 -9.39
N ALA A 18 5.19 -14.25 -8.18
CA ALA A 18 6.45 -14.76 -7.67
C ALA A 18 6.24 -16.09 -6.92
N SER A 19 7.06 -17.11 -7.24
CA SER A 19 7.04 -18.41 -6.57
C SER A 19 7.54 -18.29 -5.13
N MET A 20 6.66 -18.55 -4.16
CA MET A 20 6.98 -18.51 -2.72
C MET A 20 6.06 -19.46 -1.94
N SER A 21 6.51 -19.91 -0.76
CA SER A 21 5.73 -20.81 0.10
C SER A 21 4.50 -20.10 0.67
N GLU A 22 3.45 -20.86 1.00
CA GLU A 22 2.26 -20.32 1.67
C GLU A 22 2.58 -19.61 2.99
N GLU A 23 3.54 -20.12 3.75
CA GLU A 23 4.00 -19.48 4.98
C GLU A 23 4.60 -18.09 4.70
N THR A 24 5.37 -17.97 3.62
CA THR A 24 5.93 -16.68 3.18
C THR A 24 4.83 -15.73 2.73
N LEU A 25 3.82 -16.24 2.01
CA LEU A 25 2.65 -15.45 1.62
C LEU A 25 1.91 -14.90 2.83
N ARG A 26 1.64 -15.73 3.85
CA ARG A 26 0.99 -15.29 5.09
C ARG A 26 1.82 -14.27 5.85
N LYS A 27 3.14 -14.44 5.90
CA LYS A 27 4.06 -13.47 6.52
C LYS A 27 4.06 -12.12 5.80
N LEU A 28 3.98 -12.12 4.47
CA LEU A 28 4.04 -10.90 3.65
C LEU A 28 2.68 -10.20 3.49
N PHE A 29 1.60 -10.96 3.43
CA PHE A 29 0.26 -10.47 3.07
C PHE A 29 -0.80 -10.71 4.15
N GLY A 30 -0.41 -11.26 5.30
CA GLY A 30 -1.26 -11.51 6.46
C GLY A 30 -2.17 -12.73 6.33
N GLU A 31 -2.97 -12.98 7.38
CA GLU A 31 -3.90 -14.11 7.45
C GLU A 31 -5.24 -13.79 6.79
N LYS A 32 -5.96 -14.85 6.39
CA LYS A 32 -7.32 -14.72 5.86
C LYS A 32 -8.27 -14.38 7.00
N ASP A 33 -9.34 -13.68 6.66
CA ASP A 33 -10.39 -13.21 7.56
C ASP A 33 -9.83 -12.32 8.70
N SER A 34 -8.77 -11.58 8.39
CA SER A 34 -8.07 -10.71 9.33
C SER A 34 -7.83 -9.32 8.76
N VAL A 35 -7.74 -8.34 9.67
CA VAL A 35 -7.29 -6.98 9.34
C VAL A 35 -5.77 -7.00 9.20
N CYS A 36 -5.29 -6.60 8.02
CA CYS A 36 -3.87 -6.50 7.71
C CYS A 36 -3.49 -5.02 7.55
N VAL A 37 -2.37 -4.63 8.17
CA VAL A 37 -1.80 -3.28 8.02
C VAL A 37 -0.45 -3.40 7.34
N PHE A 38 -0.34 -2.83 6.14
CA PHE A 38 0.89 -2.77 5.38
C PHE A 38 1.50 -1.39 5.46
N THR A 39 2.82 -1.31 5.63
CA THR A 39 3.53 -0.04 5.78
C THR A 39 4.43 0.24 4.59
N GLY A 40 4.66 1.51 4.33
CA GLY A 40 5.59 1.95 3.28
C GLY A 40 5.67 3.46 3.24
N GLU A 41 6.18 3.98 2.14
CA GLU A 41 6.49 5.39 1.97
C GLU A 41 5.83 5.93 0.70
N ILE A 42 5.55 7.23 0.69
CA ILE A 42 5.19 7.94 -0.54
C ILE A 42 6.50 8.13 -1.31
N THR A 43 6.58 7.59 -2.51
CA THR A 43 7.79 7.64 -3.36
C THR A 43 7.76 8.80 -4.35
N LYS A 44 6.55 9.25 -4.73
CA LYS A 44 6.39 10.34 -5.70
C LYS A 44 5.05 11.03 -5.52
N LEU A 45 5.03 12.35 -5.70
CA LEU A 45 3.82 13.15 -5.84
C LEU A 45 3.61 13.51 -7.31
N HIS A 46 2.37 13.41 -7.80
CA HIS A 46 2.02 13.87 -9.13
C HIS A 46 1.40 15.26 -9.05
N ASN A 47 2.01 16.22 -9.75
CA ASN A 47 1.48 17.57 -9.91
C ASN A 47 0.37 17.62 -10.97
N ASN A 48 -0.63 16.73 -10.88
CA ASN A 48 -1.77 16.67 -11.79
C ASN A 48 -3.07 17.10 -11.08
N THR A 49 -4.11 17.40 -11.87
CA THR A 49 -5.44 17.78 -11.38
C THR A 49 -6.09 16.71 -10.50
N ALA A 50 -5.66 15.45 -10.63
CA ALA A 50 -6.21 14.33 -9.88
C ALA A 50 -5.59 14.15 -8.48
N ARG A 51 -4.54 14.91 -8.11
CA ARG A 51 -3.86 14.80 -6.80
C ARG A 51 -3.48 13.35 -6.46
N SER A 52 -2.81 12.67 -7.39
CA SER A 52 -2.34 11.30 -7.16
C SER A 52 -0.92 11.25 -6.59
N PHE A 53 -0.58 10.13 -5.97
CA PHE A 53 0.76 9.84 -5.45
C PHE A 53 1.15 8.39 -5.70
N GLU A 54 2.45 8.12 -5.73
CA GLU A 54 3.01 6.77 -5.75
C GLU A 54 3.46 6.35 -4.36
N HIS A 55 3.34 5.07 -4.03
CA HIS A 55 3.79 4.50 -2.77
C HIS A 55 4.45 3.12 -2.92
N SER A 56 5.29 2.76 -1.95
CA SER A 56 6.06 1.50 -1.92
C SER A 56 5.35 0.35 -1.19
N ILE A 57 4.18 0.58 -0.60
CA ILE A 57 3.41 -0.47 0.08
C ILE A 57 3.08 -1.60 -0.90
N ASN A 58 3.41 -2.85 -0.56
CA ASN A 58 3.03 -4.02 -1.35
C ASN A 58 1.50 -4.10 -1.49
N SER A 59 1.03 -4.33 -2.71
CA SER A 59 -0.40 -4.50 -3.01
C SER A 59 -0.60 -5.80 -3.79
N TYR A 60 -1.82 -6.31 -3.75
CA TYR A 60 -2.26 -7.47 -4.50
C TYR A 60 -3.66 -7.21 -5.05
N ARG A 61 -4.14 -8.10 -5.93
CA ARG A 61 -5.49 -8.00 -6.46
C ARG A 61 -6.50 -7.97 -5.30
N GLY A 62 -7.35 -6.95 -5.28
CA GLY A 62 -8.34 -6.76 -4.20
C GLY A 62 -8.00 -5.65 -3.20
N CYS A 63 -6.81 -5.03 -3.28
CA CYS A 63 -6.48 -3.87 -2.42
C CYS A 63 -7.09 -2.54 -2.88
N SER A 64 -7.70 -2.47 -4.08
CA SER A 64 -8.29 -1.22 -4.58
C SER A 64 -9.42 -0.75 -3.66
N GLY A 65 -9.43 0.55 -3.33
CA GLY A 65 -10.33 1.12 -2.32
C GLY A 65 -9.81 1.09 -0.89
N ALA A 66 -8.65 0.46 -0.63
CA ALA A 66 -8.04 0.45 0.69
C ALA A 66 -7.65 1.87 1.16
N ILE A 67 -7.90 2.15 2.44
CA ILE A 67 -7.58 3.44 3.04
C ILE A 67 -6.09 3.50 3.36
N ILE A 68 -5.45 4.58 2.91
CA ILE A 68 -4.08 4.93 3.23
C ILE A 68 -4.12 6.03 4.31
N PHE A 69 -3.38 5.82 5.39
CA PHE A 69 -3.32 6.73 6.54
C PHE A 69 -1.89 7.07 6.92
N LEU A 70 -1.73 8.18 7.64
CA LEU A 70 -0.44 8.64 8.11
C LEU A 70 -0.02 7.88 9.38
N LEU A 71 1.23 7.39 9.40
CA LEU A 71 1.84 6.80 10.59
C LEU A 71 2.60 7.88 11.36
N ASP A 72 2.89 7.63 12.63
CA ASP A 72 3.65 8.55 13.49
C ASP A 72 5.17 8.33 13.43
N LYS A 73 5.60 7.24 12.82
CA LYS A 73 7.01 6.86 12.68
C LYS A 73 7.65 7.54 11.47
N ASP A 74 8.87 8.04 11.65
CA ASP A 74 9.78 8.56 10.60
C ASP A 74 9.14 9.64 9.71
N GLN A 75 8.32 10.54 10.30
CA GLN A 75 7.73 11.66 9.57
C GLN A 75 8.71 12.82 9.42
N PRO A 76 8.73 13.51 8.26
CA PRO A 76 9.76 14.50 7.95
C PRO A 76 9.68 15.77 8.80
N THR A 77 8.51 16.08 9.40
CA THR A 77 8.32 17.25 10.28
C THR A 77 7.35 16.95 11.42
N GLU A 78 7.48 17.68 12.53
CA GLU A 78 6.51 17.64 13.64
C GLU A 78 5.11 18.04 13.19
N GLU A 79 5.01 18.99 12.25
CA GLU A 79 3.73 19.42 11.68
C GLU A 79 3.00 18.23 11.06
N ILE A 80 3.69 17.46 10.21
CA ILE A 80 3.13 16.25 9.58
C ILE A 80 2.82 15.19 10.64
N ALA A 81 3.71 14.99 11.62
CA ALA A 81 3.51 14.01 12.68
C ALA A 81 2.21 14.25 13.50
N ARG A 82 1.73 15.50 13.61
CA ARG A 82 0.44 15.83 14.27
C ARG A 82 -0.78 15.28 13.51
N HIS A 83 -0.63 14.89 12.25
CA HIS A 83 -1.68 14.28 11.45
C HIS A 83 -1.69 12.74 11.51
N LYS A 84 -0.89 12.12 12.40
CA LYS A 84 -0.89 10.67 12.59
C LYS A 84 -2.29 10.09 12.80
N GLY A 85 -2.54 8.93 12.21
CA GLY A 85 -3.82 8.23 12.25
C GLY A 85 -4.89 8.78 11.30
N LYS A 86 -4.67 9.92 10.64
CA LYS A 86 -5.62 10.46 9.66
C LYS A 86 -5.51 9.71 8.34
N ALA A 87 -6.67 9.45 7.73
CA ALA A 87 -6.72 9.03 6.34
C ALA A 87 -6.19 10.15 5.45
N ILE A 88 -5.29 9.80 4.54
CA ILE A 88 -4.67 10.74 3.59
C ILE A 88 -5.02 10.39 2.16
N GLY A 89 -5.45 9.16 1.87
CA GLY A 89 -5.76 8.76 0.52
C GLY A 89 -6.40 7.38 0.40
N VAL A 90 -6.68 7.00 -0.84
CA VAL A 90 -7.23 5.71 -1.22
C VAL A 90 -6.31 5.04 -2.23
N HIS A 91 -5.99 3.77 -2.03
CA HIS A 91 -5.23 2.97 -3.00
C HIS A 91 -6.09 2.67 -4.24
N ALA A 92 -5.56 2.92 -5.42
CA ALA A 92 -6.27 2.70 -6.68
C ALA A 92 -5.77 1.50 -7.47
N GLY A 93 -4.47 1.22 -7.46
CA GLY A 93 -3.87 0.07 -8.17
C GLY A 93 -2.35 0.14 -8.26
N GLY A 94 -1.76 -0.79 -9.01
CA GLY A 94 -0.32 -0.87 -9.27
C GLY A 94 0.05 -0.46 -10.69
N LYS A 95 1.23 0.16 -10.87
CA LYS A 95 1.87 0.28 -12.19
C LYS A 95 2.61 -1.02 -12.51
N PRO A 96 2.59 -1.47 -13.78
CA PRO A 96 3.48 -2.54 -14.22
C PRO A 96 4.93 -2.18 -13.87
N PRO A 97 5.79 -3.16 -13.53
CA PRO A 97 7.20 -2.89 -13.30
C PRO A 97 7.79 -2.25 -14.56
N ALA A 98 8.33 -1.04 -14.44
CA ALA A 98 9.21 -0.50 -15.47
C ALA A 98 10.50 -1.33 -15.49
N ALA A 99 11.26 -1.29 -16.59
CA ALA A 99 12.47 -2.10 -16.80
C ALA A 99 13.59 -1.93 -15.73
N ARG A 100 13.42 -1.02 -14.75
CA ARG A 100 14.24 -0.85 -13.53
C ARG A 100 13.35 -0.48 -12.32
N PRO A 101 13.74 -0.87 -11.08
CA PRO A 101 12.85 -1.08 -9.92
C PRO A 101 12.51 0.19 -9.11
N PRO A 102 11.58 0.13 -8.14
CA PRO A 102 10.60 -0.94 -7.84
C PRO A 102 9.19 -0.66 -8.41
N PRO A 103 8.28 -1.66 -8.44
CA PRO A 103 6.88 -1.45 -8.83
C PRO A 103 6.23 -0.36 -7.97
N ALA A 104 5.56 0.59 -8.64
CA ALA A 104 4.96 1.75 -7.99
C ALA A 104 3.44 1.55 -7.86
N ASN A 105 2.92 1.63 -6.64
CA ASN A 105 1.49 1.62 -6.39
C ASN A 105 0.93 3.04 -6.38
N ILE A 106 -0.30 3.24 -6.86
CA ILE A 106 -0.94 4.54 -7.02
C ILE A 106 -2.02 4.70 -5.95
N GLY A 107 -2.02 5.87 -5.30
CA GLY A 107 -3.11 6.37 -4.49
C GLY A 107 -3.59 7.75 -4.93
N PHE A 108 -4.78 8.13 -4.46
CA PHE A 108 -5.35 9.48 -4.61
C PHE A 108 -5.56 10.11 -3.24
N PHE A 109 -5.22 11.39 -3.09
CA PHE A 109 -5.45 12.12 -1.84
C PHE A 109 -6.95 12.33 -1.59
N LEU A 110 -7.35 12.30 -0.31
CA LEU A 110 -8.70 12.66 0.17
C LEU A 110 -8.84 14.18 0.39
#